data_AF-A0A9N9NXI0-F1
#
_entry.id   AF-A0A9N9NXI0-F1
#
_cell.length_a   1.000
_cell.length_b   1.000
_cell.length_c   1.000
_cell.angle_alpha   90.00
_cell.angle_beta   90.00
_cell.angle_gamma   90.00
#
_symmetry.space_group_name_H-M   'P 1'
#
loop_
_entity.id
_entity.type
_entity.pdbx_description
1 polymer ?
#
loop_
_entity_poly.entity_id
_entity_poly.type
_entity_poly.pdbx_seq_one_letter_code
_entity_poly.pdbx_strand_id
1 'polypeptide(L)'
;MRGWCGPCKLLAPILQRIVADNKKVTLVKINTDDNQDLAERYRITGLPTVYSFHKGKPVDHFIGVKSEGAVKEFVEKAAASIDKHGLKHKRSDSNGVRKKVPLLARQAPAHTHTAEASK
;
A
#
# COMPACT_ATOMS: atom_id res chain seq x y z
N MET A 1 -0.73 4.70 11.71
CA MET A 1 -1.69 5.65 12.31
C MET A 1 -1.51 5.61 13.82
N ARG A 2 -0.92 6.66 14.41
CA ARG A 2 -0.59 6.75 15.84
C ARG A 2 -1.74 7.40 16.61
N GLY A 3 -1.97 7.00 17.87
CA GLY A 3 -3.09 7.51 18.68
C GLY A 3 -2.99 9.00 19.04
N TRP A 4 -1.78 9.56 19.07
CA TRP A 4 -1.52 10.96 19.40
C TRP A 4 -1.33 11.87 18.17
N CYS A 5 -1.42 11.32 16.95
CA CYS A 5 -1.29 12.07 15.70
C CYS A 5 -2.55 12.92 15.42
N GLY A 6 -2.44 14.25 15.46
CA GLY A 6 -3.54 15.19 15.23
C GLY A 6 -4.29 14.96 13.90
N PRO A 7 -3.61 14.96 12.74
CA PRO A 7 -4.25 14.67 11.44
C PRO A 7 -4.89 13.28 11.37
N CYS A 8 -4.33 12.29 12.08
CA CYS A 8 -4.88 10.94 12.15
C CYS A 8 -6.21 10.90 12.92
N LYS A 9 -6.34 11.69 13.99
CA LYS A 9 -7.59 11.82 14.77
C LYS A 9 -8.72 12.41 13.94
N LEU A 10 -8.42 13.29 12.97
CA LEU A 10 -9.40 13.84 12.04
C LEU A 10 -9.88 12.81 11.01
N LEU A 11 -8.95 12.06 10.39
CA LEU A 11 -9.29 11.14 9.31
C LEU A 11 -9.95 9.83 9.79
N ALA A 12 -9.54 9.33 10.95
CA ALA A 12 -10.03 8.05 11.49
C ALA A 12 -11.56 7.94 11.59
N PRO A 13 -12.31 8.90 12.18
CA PRO A 13 -13.76 8.79 12.28
C PRO A 13 -14.45 8.85 10.91
N ILE A 14 -13.89 9.59 9.95
CA ILE A 14 -14.42 9.66 8.57
C ILE A 14 -14.32 8.28 7.91
N LEU A 15 -13.15 7.64 7.99
CA LEU A 15 -12.93 6.28 7.46
C LEU A 15 -13.86 5.27 8.13
N GLN A 16 -14.00 5.33 9.46
CA GLN A 16 -14.85 4.41 10.22
C GLN A 16 -16.32 4.50 9.78
N ARG A 17 -16.86 5.71 9.62
CA ARG A 17 -18.24 5.89 9.17
C ARG A 17 -18.46 5.38 7.74
N ILE A 18 -17.61 5.80 6.80
CA ILE A 18 -17.75 5.42 5.39
C ILE A 18 -17.64 3.90 5.21
N VAL A 19 -16.73 3.25 5.95
CA VAL A 19 -16.57 1.79 5.88
C VAL A 19 -17.69 1.06 6.61
N ALA A 20 -18.24 1.61 7.70
CA ALA A 20 -19.40 1.02 8.38
C ALA A 20 -20.62 0.89 7.45
N ASP A 21 -20.79 1.85 6.54
CA ASP A 21 -21.85 1.83 5.52
C ASP A 21 -21.54 0.87 4.34
N ASN A 22 -20.32 0.32 4.26
CA ASN A 22 -19.86 -0.50 3.14
C ASN A 22 -19.40 -1.90 3.58
N LYS A 23 -20.26 -2.92 3.36
CA LYS A 23 -19.99 -4.32 3.73
C LYS A 23 -18.92 -5.03 2.89
N LYS A 24 -18.41 -4.42 1.81
CA LYS A 24 -17.41 -5.05 0.92
C LYS A 24 -15.97 -4.80 1.35
N VAL A 25 -15.73 -3.88 2.27
CA VAL A 25 -14.38 -3.48 2.71
C VAL A 25 -14.26 -3.59 4.22
N THR A 26 -13.05 -3.87 4.70
CA THR A 26 -12.74 -3.90 6.12
C THR A 26 -11.67 -2.85 6.40
N LEU A 27 -11.90 -2.00 7.39
CA LEU A 27 -10.92 -1.02 7.84
C LEU A 27 -10.00 -1.63 8.88
N VAL A 28 -8.70 -1.62 8.62
CA VAL A 28 -7.66 -2.01 9.57
C VAL A 28 -6.80 -0.80 9.92
N LYS A 29 -6.62 -0.54 11.21
CA LYS A 29 -5.75 0.52 11.71
C LYS A 29 -4.46 -0.10 12.23
N ILE A 30 -3.34 0.31 11.66
CA ILE A 30 -2.01 -0.15 12.08
C ILE A 30 -1.27 1.02 12.72
N ASN A 31 -0.70 0.81 13.91
CA ASN A 31 0.21 1.77 14.52
C ASN A 31 1.63 1.56 13.95
N THR A 32 2.20 2.58 13.30
CA THR A 32 3.53 2.47 12.70
C THR A 32 4.66 2.65 13.70
N ASP A 33 4.37 3.09 14.93
CA ASP A 33 5.35 3.03 16.04
C ASP A 33 5.69 1.58 16.39
N ASP A 34 4.67 0.74 16.47
CA ASP A 34 4.80 -0.66 16.89
C ASP A 34 5.10 -1.60 15.71
N ASN A 35 5.04 -1.10 14.46
CA ASN A 35 5.17 -1.88 13.22
C ASN A 35 6.09 -1.16 12.23
N GLN A 36 7.34 -0.93 12.63
CA GLN A 36 8.33 -0.19 11.83
C GLN A 36 8.69 -0.92 10.52
N ASP A 37 8.78 -2.25 10.54
CA ASP A 37 9.04 -3.09 9.38
C ASP A 37 7.97 -2.94 8.29
N LEU A 38 6.69 -2.85 8.69
CA LEU A 38 5.58 -2.58 7.78
C LEU A 38 5.67 -1.15 7.22
N ALA A 39 6.05 -0.18 8.07
CA ALA A 39 6.22 1.19 7.64
C ALA A 39 7.31 1.33 6.56
N GLU A 40 8.44 0.64 6.74
CA GLU A 40 9.52 0.59 5.74
C GLU A 40 9.09 -0.13 4.46
N ARG A 41 8.48 -1.32 4.59
CA ARG A 41 8.04 -2.14 3.45
C ARG A 41 7.07 -1.38 2.54
N TYR A 42 6.15 -0.63 3.11
CA TYR A 42 5.18 0.18 2.38
C TYR A 42 5.66 1.62 2.13
N ARG A 43 6.91 1.96 2.50
CA ARG A 43 7.52 3.29 2.30
C ARG A 43 6.64 4.41 2.85
N ILE A 44 6.17 4.24 4.08
CA ILE A 44 5.37 5.24 4.78
C ILE A 44 6.24 6.46 5.12
N THR A 45 6.12 7.52 4.32
CA THR A 45 6.87 8.77 4.50
C THR A 45 6.09 9.83 5.28
N GLY A 46 4.78 9.63 5.50
CA GLY A 46 3.91 10.58 6.19
C GLY A 46 2.69 9.93 6.82
N LEU A 47 2.11 10.60 7.81
CA LEU A 47 0.89 10.15 8.49
C LEU A 47 -0.23 11.19 8.36
N PRO A 48 -1.50 10.76 8.23
CA PRO A 48 -1.92 9.38 7.96
C PRO A 48 -1.55 8.94 6.53
N THR A 49 -1.23 7.66 6.35
CA THR A 49 -1.19 7.01 5.03
C THR A 49 -2.22 5.89 5.03
N VAL A 50 -2.99 5.78 3.95
CA VAL A 50 -4.06 4.80 3.78
C VAL A 50 -3.81 4.01 2.50
N TYR A 51 -3.82 2.69 2.61
CA TYR A 51 -3.74 1.76 1.49
C TYR A 51 -5.05 1.01 1.34
N SER A 52 -5.42 0.70 0.10
CA SER A 52 -6.41 -0.32 -0.20
C SER A 52 -5.71 -1.58 -0.70
N PHE A 53 -6.19 -2.73 -0.27
CA PHE A 53 -5.63 -4.04 -0.61
C PHE A 53 -6.67 -4.91 -1.29
N HIS A 54 -6.23 -5.67 -2.29
CA HIS A 54 -7.01 -6.74 -2.90
C HIS A 54 -6.12 -7.98 -3.06
N LYS A 55 -6.59 -9.15 -2.58
CA LYS A 55 -5.83 -10.41 -2.60
C LYS A 55 -4.39 -10.27 -2.09
N GLY A 56 -4.22 -9.57 -0.97
CA GLY A 56 -2.93 -9.35 -0.32
C GLY A 56 -1.98 -8.37 -1.03
N LYS A 57 -2.42 -7.70 -2.10
CA LYS A 57 -1.62 -6.72 -2.84
C LYS A 57 -2.19 -5.31 -2.70
N PRO A 58 -1.35 -4.28 -2.52
CA PRO A 58 -1.82 -2.90 -2.53
C PRO A 58 -2.30 -2.53 -3.94
N VAL A 59 -3.48 -1.93 -4.04
CA VAL A 59 -4.08 -1.54 -5.33
C VAL A 59 -4.18 -0.02 -5.49
N ASP A 60 -4.34 0.71 -4.38
CA ASP A 60 -4.31 2.17 -4.37
C ASP A 60 -3.88 2.69 -2.98
N HIS A 61 -3.46 3.95 -2.91
CA HIS A 61 -3.12 4.60 -1.65
C HIS A 61 -3.21 6.13 -1.71
N PHE A 62 -3.33 6.76 -0.54
CA PHE A 62 -3.12 8.19 -0.40
C PHE A 62 -2.43 8.53 0.92
N ILE A 63 -1.82 9.72 0.93
CA ILE A 63 -1.14 10.30 2.10
C ILE A 63 -1.86 11.59 2.49
N GLY A 64 -1.96 11.83 3.80
CA GLY A 64 -2.57 13.02 4.40
C GLY A 64 -4.07 12.90 4.62
N VAL A 65 -4.66 13.97 5.13
CA VAL A 65 -6.11 14.08 5.32
C VAL A 65 -6.76 14.44 3.99
N LYS A 66 -7.86 13.78 3.66
CA LYS A 66 -8.68 14.03 2.47
C LYS A 66 -10.08 14.47 2.90
N SER A 67 -10.78 15.16 1.99
CA SER A 67 -12.19 15.46 2.19
C SER A 67 -13.01 14.17 2.28
N GLU A 68 -14.15 14.22 2.94
CA GLU A 68 -15.04 13.07 3.07
C GLU A 68 -15.43 12.47 1.70
N GLY A 69 -15.75 13.32 0.72
CA GLY A 69 -16.08 12.87 -0.64
C GLY A 69 -14.93 12.10 -1.30
N ALA A 70 -13.69 12.57 -1.15
CA ALA A 70 -12.52 11.88 -1.69
C ALA A 70 -12.25 10.54 -0.97
N VAL A 71 -12.49 10.47 0.34
CA VAL A 71 -12.40 9.21 1.10
C VAL A 71 -13.49 8.23 0.64
N LYS A 72 -14.71 8.72 0.41
CA LYS A 72 -15.83 7.90 -0.08
C LYS A 72 -15.52 7.31 -1.45
N GLU A 73 -15.06 8.14 -2.38
CA GLU A 73 -14.65 7.71 -3.72
C GLU A 73 -13.52 6.66 -3.65
N PHE A 74 -12.53 6.86 -2.78
CA PHE A 74 -11.45 5.90 -2.57
C PHE A 74 -11.98 4.54 -2.07
N VAL A 75 -12.88 4.54 -1.09
CA VAL A 75 -13.48 3.31 -0.55
C VAL A 75 -14.37 2.62 -1.58
N GLU A 76 -15.14 3.36 -2.38
CA GLU A 76 -15.96 2.82 -3.46
C GLU A 76 -15.11 2.19 -4.57
N LYS A 77 -13.99 2.82 -4.95
CA LYS A 77 -13.03 2.24 -5.89
C LYS A 77 -12.42 0.96 -5.34
N ALA A 78 -12.04 0.94 -4.07
CA ALA A 78 -11.52 -0.25 -3.41
C ALA A 78 -12.55 -1.38 -3.41
N ALA A 79 -13.81 -1.09 -3.07
CA ALA A 79 -14.90 -2.07 -3.10
C ALA A 79 -15.19 -2.59 -4.53
N ALA A 80 -15.18 -1.72 -5.54
CA ALA A 80 -15.40 -2.10 -6.93
C ALA A 80 -14.23 -2.88 -7.54
N SER A 81 -13.01 -2.70 -7.01
CA SER A 81 -11.82 -3.45 -7.46
C SER A 81 -11.94 -4.96 -7.18
N ILE A 82 -12.73 -5.34 -6.16
CA ILE A 82 -13.04 -6.74 -5.85
C ILE A 82 -13.74 -7.42 -7.03
N ASP A 83 -14.61 -6.69 -7.71
CA ASP A 83 -15.39 -7.17 -8.84
C ASP A 83 -14.62 -7.05 -10.18
N LYS A 84 -13.63 -6.16 -10.27
CA LYS A 84 -13.00 -5.74 -11.55
C LYS A 84 -11.61 -6.30 -11.83
N HIS A 85 -10.91 -6.92 -10.87
CA HIS A 85 -9.49 -7.31 -11.06
C HIS A 85 -9.23 -8.49 -12.04
N GLY A 86 -10.21 -8.88 -12.86
CA GLY A 86 -9.99 -9.52 -14.15
C GLY A 86 -9.60 -8.56 -15.28
N LEU A 87 -9.67 -7.23 -15.08
CA LEU A 87 -9.45 -6.24 -16.13
C LEU A 87 -8.64 -5.02 -15.61
N LYS A 88 -7.40 -4.93 -16.10
CA LYS A 88 -6.60 -3.70 -16.31
C LYS A 88 -5.89 -3.10 -15.09
N HIS A 89 -4.60 -3.44 -14.96
CA HIS A 89 -3.58 -2.51 -14.47
C HIS A 89 -3.57 -1.27 -15.38
N LYS A 90 -4.35 -0.24 -15.06
CA LYS A 90 -4.19 1.09 -15.67
C LYS A 90 -3.29 1.88 -14.74
N ARG A 91 -1.98 1.85 -15.02
CA ARG A 91 -1.02 2.81 -14.49
C ARG A 91 -1.56 4.20 -14.85
N SER A 92 -1.82 5.05 -13.86
CA SER A 92 -2.15 6.44 -14.11
C SER A 92 -0.90 7.14 -14.58
N ASP A 93 -0.90 7.52 -15.85
CA ASP A 93 0.13 8.33 -16.47
C ASP A 93 0.27 9.69 -15.78
N SER A 94 1.51 10.10 -15.53
CA SER A 94 1.89 11.51 -15.37
C SER A 94 3.28 11.65 -15.99
N ASN A 95 3.26 12.12 -17.24
CA ASN A 95 4.37 12.64 -18.03
C ASN A 95 5.55 11.70 -18.35
N GLY A 96 5.93 11.67 -19.63
CA GLY A 96 6.80 10.66 -20.22
C GLY A 96 8.23 10.61 -19.65
N VAL A 97 8.72 9.39 -19.47
CA VAL A 97 9.94 8.86 -20.14
C VAL A 97 9.85 7.34 -20.03
N ARG A 98 9.65 6.67 -21.15
CA ARG A 98 9.78 5.22 -21.27
C ARG A 98 11.25 4.86 -21.07
N LYS A 99 11.64 4.35 -19.90
CA LYS A 99 12.83 3.50 -19.81
C LYS A 99 12.35 2.05 -19.75
N LYS A 100 12.55 1.34 -20.86
CA LYS A 100 12.54 -0.12 -20.95
C LYS A 100 13.38 -0.64 -19.77
N VAL A 101 12.76 -1.37 -18.85
CA VAL A 101 13.51 -2.24 -17.94
C VAL A 101 13.85 -3.48 -18.76
N PRO A 102 15.12 -3.75 -19.07
CA PRO A 102 15.48 -5.00 -19.71
C PRO A 102 15.20 -6.14 -18.74
N LEU A 103 14.32 -7.03 -19.17
CA LEU A 103 14.16 -8.37 -18.64
C LEU A 103 15.48 -9.13 -18.89
N LEU A 104 16.40 -9.08 -17.94
CA LEU A 104 17.55 -9.99 -17.88
C LEU A 104 17.22 -11.00 -16.77
N ALA A 105 16.54 -12.09 -17.12
CA ALA A 105 17.17 -13.34 -17.57
C ALA A 105 18.18 -13.86 -16.54
N ARG A 106 17.65 -14.71 -15.66
CA ARG A 106 18.21 -16.01 -15.20
C ARG A 106 19.72 -16.17 -15.43
N GLN A 107 20.48 -16.30 -14.35
CA GLN A 107 21.42 -17.41 -14.21
C GLN A 107 21.84 -17.57 -12.74
N ALA A 108 21.56 -18.75 -12.19
CA ALA A 108 22.35 -19.32 -11.10
C ALA A 108 23.71 -19.79 -11.68
N PRO A 109 24.72 -19.96 -10.82
CA PRO A 109 25.38 -21.25 -10.84
C PRO A 109 25.50 -21.87 -9.43
N ALA A 110 25.47 -23.20 -9.46
CA ALA A 110 25.85 -24.10 -8.40
C ALA A 110 27.38 -24.16 -8.23
N HIS A 111 27.81 -24.96 -7.23
CA HIS A 111 29.17 -25.46 -6.94
C HIS A 111 29.94 -24.62 -5.90
N THR A 112 29.97 -24.96 -4.60
CA THR A 112 30.69 -26.03 -3.84
C THR A 112 32.20 -25.82 -3.64
N HIS A 113 32.60 -25.88 -2.36
CA HIS A 113 33.96 -26.06 -1.77
C HIS A 113 34.89 -24.82 -1.83
N THR A 114 35.66 -24.42 -0.81
CA THR A 114 36.36 -25.17 0.26
C THR A 114 36.64 -24.23 1.45
N ALA A 115 36.76 -24.81 2.66
CA ALA A 115 37.35 -24.19 3.84
C ALA A 115 38.85 -23.89 3.67
N GLU A 116 39.38 -22.84 4.30
CA GLU A 116 40.72 -22.89 4.89
C GLU A 116 40.91 -21.82 5.98
N ALA A 117 41.61 -22.22 7.03
CA ALA A 117 42.00 -21.47 8.21
C ALA A 117 43.39 -20.83 8.03
N SER A 118 43.76 -20.00 9.02
CA SER A 118 45.10 -19.43 9.31
C SER A 118 45.51 -18.15 8.55
N LYS A 119 45.58 -17.04 9.30
CA LYS A 119 46.84 -16.61 9.89
C LYS A 119 46.59 -15.77 11.14
#